data_AF-A0A525HIC9-F1
#
_entry.id   AF-A0A525HIC9-F1
#
_cell.length_a   1.000
_cell.length_b   1.000
_cell.length_c   1.000
_cell.angle_alpha   90.00
_cell.angle_beta   90.00
_cell.angle_gamma   90.00
#
_symmetry.space_group_name_H-M   'P 1'
#
loop_
_entity.id
_entity.type
_entity.pdbx_description
1 polymer ?
#
loop_
_entity_poly.entity_id
_entity_poly.type
_entity_poly.pdbx_seq_one_letter_code
_entity_poly.pdbx_strand_id
1 'polypeptide(L)' 'MHDSNPLPAPAVIAAAILNASAVTRLGLACPSEQARQRAADDLAHEIVERLKVERDQLRLAL' A
#
# COMPACT_ATOMS: atom_id res chain seq x y z
N MET A 1 11.64 24.47 -1.81
CA MET A 1 12.28 23.35 -2.54
C MET A 1 11.99 22.11 -1.73
N HIS A 2 11.07 21.25 -2.17
CA HIS A 2 10.79 20.01 -1.46
C HIS A 2 11.81 18.97 -1.94
N ASP A 3 12.71 18.58 -1.05
CA ASP A 3 13.60 17.43 -1.25
C ASP A 3 12.75 16.16 -1.23
N SER A 4 12.25 15.78 -2.40
CA SER A 4 11.61 14.49 -2.63
C SER A 4 12.68 13.39 -2.71
N ASN A 5 13.37 13.13 -1.60
CA ASN A 5 14.16 11.91 -1.51
C ASN A 5 13.18 10.74 -1.43
N PRO A 6 13.21 9.77 -2.37
CA PRO A 6 12.34 8.62 -2.31
C PRO A 6 12.60 7.89 -1.00
N LEU A 7 11.54 7.67 -0.23
CA LEU A 7 11.62 6.93 1.02
C LEU A 7 12.28 5.57 0.77
N PRO A 8 13.13 5.07 1.69
CA PRO A 8 13.71 3.74 1.55
C PRO A 8 12.58 2.71 1.46
N ALA A 9 12.75 1.66 0.65
CA ALA A 9 11.69 0.68 0.38
C ALA A 9 10.95 0.15 1.65
N PRO A 10 11.62 -0.10 2.80
CA PRO A 10 10.94 -0.45 4.04
C PRO A 10 9.97 0.62 4.56
N ALA A 11 10.30 1.91 4.43
CA ALA A 11 9.45 3.01 4.85
C ALA A 11 8.23 3.17 3.92
N VAL A 12 8.38 2.89 2.62
CA VAL A 12 7.26 2.87 1.66
C VAL A 12 6.27 1.77 2.02
N ILE A 13 6.77 0.56 2.32
CA ILE A 13 5.94 -0.58 2.72
C ILE A 13 5.25 -0.29 4.05
N ALA A 14 5.96 0.24 5.04
CA ALA A 14 5.38 0.62 6.33
C ALA A 14 4.28 1.69 6.17
N ALA A 15 4.51 2.71 5.34
CA ALA A 15 3.51 3.72 5.04
C ALA A 15 2.29 3.12 4.31
N ALA A 16 2.50 2.17 3.41
CA ALA A 16 1.40 1.47 2.73
C ALA A 16 0.56 0.65 3.70
N ILE A 17 1.20 -0.11 4.60
CA ILE A 17 0.50 -0.86 5.67
C ILE A 17 -0.28 0.10 6.58
N LEU A 18 0.34 1.22 6.99
CA LEU A 18 -0.31 2.20 7.86
C LEU A 18 -1.48 2.92 7.17
N ASN A 19 -1.47 3.05 5.84
CA ASN A 19 -2.56 3.67 5.09
C ASN A 19 -3.62 2.68 4.60
N ALA A 20 -3.40 1.37 4.78
CA ALA A 20 -4.34 0.34 4.39
C ALA A 20 -5.65 0.40 5.19
N SER A 21 -6.68 -0.27 4.69
CA SER A 21 -7.94 -0.39 5.42
C SER A 21 -7.75 -1.00 6.82
N ALA A 22 -8.61 -0.61 7.77
CA ALA A 22 -8.54 -1.16 9.13
C ALA A 22 -8.72 -2.69 9.15
N VAL A 23 -9.55 -3.23 8.25
CA VAL A 23 -9.77 -4.67 8.09
C VAL A 23 -8.49 -5.36 7.61
N THR A 24 -7.83 -4.81 6.61
CA THR A 24 -6.57 -5.31 6.04
C THR A 24 -5.47 -5.34 7.11
N ARG A 25 -5.31 -4.25 7.89
CA ARG A 25 -4.35 -4.20 9.00
C ARG A 25 -4.63 -5.22 10.10
N LEU A 26 -5.89 -5.40 10.49
CA LEU A 26 -6.28 -6.40 11.48
C LEU A 26 -6.06 -7.83 10.97
N GLY A 27 -6.32 -8.07 9.68
CA GLY A 27 -6.07 -9.35 9.03
C GLY A 27 -4.58 -9.73 9.01
N LEU A 28 -3.69 -8.77 8.79
CA LEU A 28 -2.23 -8.97 8.84
C LEU A 28 -1.73 -9.35 10.25
N ALA A 29 -2.39 -8.87 11.30
CA ALA A 29 -2.07 -9.21 12.69
C ALA A 29 -2.72 -10.52 13.18
N CYS A 30 -3.53 -11.18 12.34
CA CYS A 30 -4.25 -12.40 12.72
C CYS A 30 -3.30 -13.59 12.93
N PRO A 31 -3.52 -14.46 13.93
CA PRO A 31 -2.71 -15.67 14.13
C PRO A 31 -2.92 -16.73 13.05
N SER A 32 -4.06 -16.71 12.33
CA SER A 32 -4.30 -17.62 11.20
C SER A 32 -3.47 -17.23 9.97
N GLU A 33 -2.65 -18.16 9.48
CA GLU A 33 -1.84 -17.96 8.27
C GLU A 33 -2.69 -17.65 7.04
N GLN A 34 -3.80 -18.35 6.87
CA GLN A 34 -4.72 -18.11 5.77
C GLN A 34 -5.34 -16.71 5.83
N ALA A 35 -5.65 -16.22 7.03
CA ALA A 35 -6.18 -14.87 7.20
C ALA A 35 -5.11 -13.80 6.89
N ARG A 36 -3.87 -14.02 7.32
CA ARG A 36 -2.74 -13.13 6.98
C ARG A 36 -2.48 -13.08 5.49
N GLN A 37 -2.50 -14.23 4.81
CA GLN A 37 -2.26 -14.28 3.37
C GLN A 37 -3.32 -13.50 2.60
N ARG A 38 -4.61 -13.71 2.91
CA ARG A 38 -5.69 -12.93 2.29
C ARG A 38 -5.52 -11.43 2.52
N ALA A 39 -5.18 -11.02 3.74
CA ALA A 39 -4.94 -9.61 4.06
C ALA A 39 -3.72 -9.03 3.34
N ALA A 40 -2.67 -9.83 3.11
CA ALA A 40 -1.52 -9.41 2.31
C ALA A 40 -1.88 -9.25 0.83
N ASP A 41 -2.71 -10.15 0.28
CA ASP A 41 -3.19 -10.08 -1.10
C ASP A 41 -4.09 -8.85 -1.31
N ASP A 42 -5.00 -8.59 -0.35
CA ASP A 42 -5.86 -7.40 -0.36
C ASP A 42 -5.03 -6.11 -0.28
N LEU A 43 -4.01 -6.07 0.58
CA LEU A 43 -3.09 -4.93 0.66
C LEU A 43 -2.34 -4.71 -0.66
N ALA A 44 -1.83 -5.77 -1.27
CA ALA A 44 -1.12 -5.68 -2.54
C ALA A 44 -2.05 -5.15 -3.65
N HIS A 45 -3.30 -5.61 -3.67
CA HIS A 45 -4.32 -5.13 -4.59
C HIS A 45 -4.61 -3.63 -4.40
N GLU A 46 -4.85 -3.19 -3.16
CA GLU A 46 -5.07 -1.77 -2.81
C GLU A 46 -3.92 -0.88 -3.28
N ILE A 47 -2.66 -1.29 -3.05
CA ILE A 47 -1.47 -0.56 -3.48
C ILE A 47 -1.40 -0.43 -5.00
N VAL A 48 -1.63 -1.54 -5.71
CA VAL A 48 -1.55 -1.56 -7.18
C VAL A 48 -2.62 -0.67 -7.80
N GLU A 49 -3.87 -0.73 -7.32
CA GLU A 49 -4.95 0.12 -7.82
C GLU A 49 -4.65 1.60 -7.56
N ARG A 50 -4.14 1.94 -6.38
CA ARG A 50 -3.73 3.32 -6.09
C ARG A 50 -2.62 3.81 -7.02
N LEU A 51 -1.59 3.00 -7.26
CA LEU A 51 -0.52 3.34 -8.19
C LEU A 51 -1.01 3.51 -9.63
N LYS A 52 -2.01 2.73 -10.06
CA LYS A 52 -2.65 2.92 -11.37
C LYS A 52 -3.34 4.27 -11.46
N VAL A 53 -4.11 4.65 -10.45
CA VAL A 53 -4.79 5.95 -10.38
C VAL A 53 -3.78 7.09 -10.39
N GLU A 54 -2.74 7.03 -9.54
CA GLU A 54 -1.69 8.06 -9.49
C GLU A 54 -0.96 8.19 -10.83
N ARG A 55 -0.62 7.06 -11.48
CA ARG A 55 -0.02 7.05 -12.82
C ARG A 55 -0.94 7.69 -13.87
N ASP A 56 -2.23 7.40 -13.83
CA ASP A 56 -3.19 7.93 -14.80
C ASP A 56 -3.44 9.43 -14.58
N GLN A 57 -3.45 9.91 -13.34
CA GLN A 57 -3.47 11.34 -13.01
C GLN A 57 -2.22 12.06 -13.52
N LEU A 58 -1.03 11.47 -13.34
CA LEU A 58 0.22 12.03 -13.87
C LEU A 58 0.23 12.14 -15.39
N ARG A 59 -0.34 11.15 -16.10
CA ARG A 59 -0.47 11.18 -17.57
C ARG A 59 -1.41 12.28 -18.08
N LEU A 60 -2.45 12.63 -17.32
CA LEU A 60 -3.39 13.70 -17.68
C LEU A 60 -2.85 15.11 -17.41
N ALA A 61 -1.82 15.23 -16.57
CA ALA A 61 -1.19 16.51 -16.21
C ALA A 61 0.01 16.89 -17.11
N LEU A 62 0.43 15.98 -18.01
CA LEU A 62 1.53 16.15 -18.97
C LEU A 62 0.98 16.35 -20.38
#